data_AF-A0A2W1BB23-F1
#
_entry.id   AF-A0A2W1BB23-F1
#
_cell.length_a   1.000
_cell.length_b   1.000
_cell.length_c   1.000
_cell.angle_alpha   90.00
_cell.angle_beta   90.00
_cell.angle_gamma   90.00
#
_symmetry.space_group_name_H-M   'P 1'
#
loop_
_entity.id
_entity.type
_entity.pdbx_description
1 polymer ?
#
loop_
_entity_poly.entity_id
_entity_poly.type
_entity_poly.pdbx_seq_one_letter_code
_entity_poly.pdbx_strand_id
1 'polypeptide(L)'
;MKTKLTAVTYLGFTAMDRRFSNAMLPWLLREIRATGVRDKLSIAIEDGCLKAYNGNFEPVIVHRLVDIIRASQVPGRPEELFYILLNEKEGLLNCFLFKAATVHEVRFQY
;
A
#
# COMPACT_ATOMS: atom_id res chain seq x y z
N MET A 1 0.00 -21.12 -7.83
CA MET A 1 0.90 -20.00 -8.14
C MET A 1 1.91 -19.90 -7.01
N LYS A 2 3.23 -19.86 -7.26
CA LYS A 2 4.20 -19.64 -6.17
C LYS A 2 4.08 -18.18 -5.72
N THR A 3 3.82 -17.96 -4.43
CA THR A 3 3.77 -16.61 -3.85
C THR A 3 5.14 -15.95 -4.01
N LYS A 4 5.19 -14.79 -4.67
CA LYS A 4 6.41 -13.99 -4.80
C LYS A 4 6.45 -12.98 -3.64
N LEU A 5 7.51 -13.06 -2.84
CA LEU A 5 7.80 -12.08 -1.81
C LEU A 5 8.63 -10.94 -2.41
N THR A 6 8.17 -9.70 -2.23
CA THR A 6 8.83 -8.50 -2.79
C THR A 6 9.29 -7.59 -1.65
N ALA A 7 10.58 -7.29 -1.60
CA ALA A 7 11.13 -6.36 -0.62
C ALA A 7 10.72 -4.91 -0.95
N VAL A 8 10.22 -4.19 0.03
CA VAL A 8 9.72 -2.82 -0.11
C VAL A 8 10.10 -1.96 1.10
N THR A 9 10.03 -0.65 0.93
CA THR A 9 10.03 0.32 2.03
C THR A 9 8.60 0.79 2.23
N TYR A 10 8.04 0.54 3.41
CA TYR A 10 6.77 1.10 3.83
C TYR A 10 6.95 2.58 4.17
N LEU A 11 6.14 3.43 3.55
CA LEU A 11 6.21 4.89 3.69
C LEU A 11 5.12 5.46 4.61
N GLY A 12 4.30 4.59 5.22
CA GLY A 12 3.23 4.97 6.12
C GLY A 12 1.83 4.85 5.49
N PHE A 13 0.85 5.35 6.25
CA PHE A 13 -0.54 5.41 5.84
C PHE A 13 -1.22 6.65 6.43
N THR A 14 -2.39 6.99 5.90
CA THR A 14 -3.29 7.98 6.49
C THR A 14 -4.74 7.53 6.30
N ALA A 15 -5.61 7.91 7.22
CA ALA A 15 -7.04 7.67 7.14
C ALA A 15 -7.77 8.91 6.61
N MET A 16 -8.83 8.71 5.85
CA MET A 16 -9.68 9.80 5.38
C MET A 16 -11.14 9.37 5.25
N ASP A 17 -12.03 10.35 5.12
CA ASP A 17 -13.42 10.08 4.85
C ASP A 17 -13.64 9.51 3.43
N ARG A 18 -14.82 8.93 3.20
CA ARG A 18 -15.16 8.21 1.96
C ARG A 18 -15.27 9.09 0.71
N ARG A 19 -15.18 10.43 0.82
CA ARG A 19 -15.31 11.37 -0.30
C ARG A 19 -13.98 11.56 -1.05
N PHE A 20 -13.19 10.50 -1.17
CA PHE A 20 -11.93 10.52 -1.91
C PHE A 20 -12.15 11.06 -3.34
N SER A 21 -11.26 11.95 -3.77
CA SER A 21 -11.21 12.48 -5.14
C SER A 21 -9.76 12.53 -5.62
N ASN A 22 -9.55 12.39 -6.93
CA ASN A 22 -8.21 12.41 -7.51
C ASN A 22 -7.44 13.71 -7.22
N ALA A 23 -8.14 14.83 -7.04
CA ALA A 23 -7.54 16.10 -6.68
C ALA A 23 -6.85 16.08 -5.30
N MET A 24 -7.24 15.17 -4.41
CA MET A 24 -6.65 15.02 -3.08
C MET A 24 -5.39 14.15 -3.06
N LEU A 25 -5.08 13.42 -4.15
CA LEU A 25 -3.95 12.50 -4.19
C LEU A 25 -2.59 13.19 -3.88
N PRO A 26 -2.27 14.38 -4.41
CA PRO A 26 -1.02 15.05 -4.07
C PRO A 26 -0.92 15.40 -2.58
N TRP A 27 -2.02 15.86 -1.98
CA TRP A 27 -2.07 16.18 -0.56
C TRP A 27 -1.91 14.92 0.30
N LEU A 28 -2.65 13.85 0.00
CA LEU A 28 -2.53 12.55 0.67
C LEU A 28 -1.11 12.01 0.68
N LEU A 29 -0.45 12.00 -0.48
CA LEU A 29 0.93 11.54 -0.60
C LEU A 29 1.89 12.42 0.21
N ARG A 30 1.60 13.72 0.35
CA ARG A 30 2.37 14.62 1.20
C ARG A 30 2.19 14.29 2.67
N GLU A 31 0.94 14.10 3.12
CA GLU A 31 0.62 13.78 4.52
C GLU A 31 1.24 12.44 4.95
N ILE A 32 1.12 11.40 4.12
CA ILE A 32 1.75 10.10 4.41
C ILE A 32 3.27 10.27 4.58
N ARG A 33 3.92 11.04 3.70
CA ARG A 33 5.38 11.27 3.78
C ARG A 33 5.78 12.14 4.97
N ALA A 34 4.93 13.07 5.40
CA ALA A 34 5.21 13.94 6.54
C ALA A 34 5.35 13.15 7.84
N THR A 35 4.80 11.93 7.92
CA THR A 35 5.00 11.02 9.06
C THR A 35 6.46 10.59 9.24
N GLY A 36 7.27 10.62 8.19
CA GLY A 36 8.68 10.20 8.22
C GLY A 36 8.91 8.68 8.28
N VAL A 37 7.85 7.86 8.23
CA VAL A 37 7.94 6.38 8.29
C VAL A 37 8.75 5.81 7.12
N ARG A 38 9.67 4.87 7.42
CA ARG A 38 10.54 4.20 6.43
C ARG A 38 10.90 2.77 6.84
N ASP A 39 9.91 1.93 7.07
CA ASP A 39 10.15 0.56 7.52
C ASP A 39 10.49 -0.37 6.36
N LYS A 40 11.44 -1.29 6.56
CA LYS A 40 11.75 -2.34 5.59
C LYS A 40 10.82 -3.52 5.81
N LEU A 41 9.99 -3.80 4.82
CA LEU A 41 9.03 -4.90 4.84
C LEU A 41 9.16 -5.75 3.58
N SER A 42 8.55 -6.92 3.64
CA SER A 42 8.37 -7.80 2.49
C SER A 42 6.89 -8.00 2.23
N ILE A 43 6.41 -7.71 1.02
CA ILE A 43 4.99 -7.87 0.66
C ILE A 43 4.76 -9.09 -0.22
N ALA A 44 3.61 -9.74 -0.03
CA ALA A 44 3.16 -10.85 -0.85
C ALA A 44 1.63 -10.80 -1.02
N ILE A 45 1.14 -11.39 -2.11
CA ILE A 45 -0.28 -11.69 -2.29
C ILE A 45 -0.48 -13.19 -2.11
N GLU A 46 -1.25 -13.55 -1.10
CA GLU A 46 -1.60 -14.95 -0.77
C GLU A 46 -2.92 -15.00 0.01
N ASP A 47 -3.66 -16.08 -0.16
CA ASP A 47 -4.95 -16.32 0.51
C ASP A 47 -5.95 -15.17 0.33
N GLY A 48 -5.96 -14.53 -0.84
CA GLY A 48 -6.83 -13.38 -1.12
C GLY A 48 -6.48 -12.12 -0.31
N CYS A 49 -5.28 -12.05 0.26
CA CYS A 49 -4.80 -10.92 1.04
C CYS A 49 -3.48 -10.35 0.49
N LEU A 50 -3.30 -9.04 0.62
CA LEU A 50 -1.99 -8.40 0.64
C LEU A 50 -1.46 -8.51 2.07
N LYS A 51 -0.34 -9.21 2.25
CA LYS A 51 0.35 -9.34 3.54
C LYS A 51 1.70 -8.64 3.47
N ALA A 52 2.03 -7.86 4.50
CA ALA A 52 3.37 -7.30 4.68
C ALA A 52 4.03 -7.91 5.91
N TYR A 53 5.27 -8.33 5.75
CA TYR A 53 6.06 -9.06 6.71
C TYR A 53 7.23 -8.21 7.21
N ASN A 54 7.52 -8.28 8.50
CA ASN A 54 8.71 -7.68 9.09
C ASN A 54 9.96 -8.55 8.82
N GLY A 55 11.13 -8.15 9.35
CA GLY A 55 12.38 -8.90 9.20
C GLY A 55 12.38 -10.30 9.84
N ASN A 56 11.42 -10.59 10.73
CA ASN A 56 11.23 -11.90 11.35
C ASN A 56 10.23 -12.78 10.58
N PHE A 57 9.75 -12.34 9.41
CA PHE A 57 8.69 -12.98 8.64
C PHE A 57 7.34 -13.06 9.37
N GLU A 58 7.09 -12.16 10.33
CA GLU A 58 5.78 -12.04 10.97
C GLU A 58 4.90 -11.05 10.20
N PRO A 59 3.62 -11.38 9.93
CA PRO A 59 2.73 -10.48 9.22
C PRO A 59 2.35 -9.30 10.13
N VAL A 60 2.74 -8.09 9.71
CA VAL A 60 2.43 -6.83 10.42
C VAL A 60 1.31 -6.04 9.76
N ILE A 61 1.02 -6.33 8.49
CA ILE A 61 -0.12 -5.79 7.75
C ILE A 61 -0.80 -6.96 7.04
N VAL A 62 -2.12 -7.07 7.19
CA VAL A 62 -2.93 -8.08 6.50
C VAL A 62 -4.21 -7.43 6.00
N HIS A 63 -4.32 -7.23 4.69
CA HIS A 63 -5.47 -6.59 4.05
C HIS A 63 -6.09 -7.51 3.02
N ARG A 64 -7.40 -7.71 3.08
CA ARG A 64 -8.11 -8.50 2.06
C ARG A 64 -8.12 -7.72 0.75
N LEU A 65 -7.84 -8.39 -0.35
CA LEU A 65 -7.85 -7.75 -1.67
C LEU A 65 -9.23 -7.21 -2.03
N VAL A 66 -10.30 -7.86 -1.58
CA VAL A 66 -11.70 -7.42 -1.82
C VAL A 66 -12.02 -6.07 -1.17
N ASP A 67 -11.26 -5.66 -0.15
CA ASP A 67 -11.43 -4.37 0.52
C ASP A 67 -10.53 -3.29 -0.11
N ILE A 68 -9.60 -3.66 -0.99
CA ILE A 68 -8.73 -2.71 -1.71
C ILE A 68 -9.50 -2.19 -2.93
N ILE A 69 -10.10 -1.02 -2.79
CA ILE A 69 -10.96 -0.41 -3.81
C ILE A 69 -10.16 0.27 -4.93
N ARG A 70 -8.87 0.52 -4.70
CA ARG A 70 -7.94 1.07 -5.69
C ARG A 70 -6.51 0.71 -5.36
N ALA A 71 -5.74 0.36 -6.38
CA ALA A 71 -4.27 0.27 -6.33
C ALA A 71 -3.68 0.91 -7.59
N SER A 72 -2.61 1.68 -7.45
CA SER A 72 -1.94 2.35 -8.57
C SER A 72 -0.50 2.71 -8.25
N GLN A 73 0.31 2.83 -9.31
CA GLN A 73 1.60 3.50 -9.21
C GLN A 73 1.40 5.01 -9.01
N VAL A 74 2.32 5.64 -8.29
CA VAL A 74 2.30 7.10 -8.09
C VAL A 74 2.80 7.83 -9.35
N PRO A 75 2.07 8.84 -9.86
CA PRO A 75 2.55 9.63 -11.01
C PRO A 75 3.93 10.24 -10.75
N GLY A 76 4.87 10.04 -11.69
CA GLY A 76 6.26 10.49 -11.56
C GLY A 76 7.13 9.68 -10.59
N ARG A 77 6.57 8.67 -9.91
CA ARG A 77 7.27 7.74 -8.99
C ARG A 77 6.77 6.31 -9.22
N PRO A 78 7.06 5.71 -10.40
CA PRO A 78 6.52 4.41 -10.78
C PRO A 78 7.01 3.25 -9.90
N GLU A 79 8.05 3.45 -9.09
CA GLU A 79 8.52 2.52 -8.07
C GLU A 79 7.71 2.55 -6.77
N GLU A 80 6.70 3.43 -6.67
CA GLU A 80 5.86 3.53 -5.49
C GLU A 80 4.45 3.00 -5.75
N LEU A 81 3.98 2.14 -4.84
CA LEU A 81 2.64 1.60 -4.79
C LEU A 81 1.79 2.41 -3.84
N PHE A 82 0.70 2.97 -4.34
CA PHE A 82 -0.36 3.57 -3.54
C PHE A 82 -1.62 2.72 -3.65
N TYR A 83 -2.27 2.42 -2.52
CA TYR A 83 -3.59 1.80 -2.54
C TYR A 83 -4.51 2.37 -1.47
N ILE A 84 -5.81 2.24 -1.73
CA ILE A 84 -6.89 2.66 -0.85
C ILE A 84 -7.63 1.40 -0.39
N LEU A 85 -7.66 1.22 0.93
CA LEU A 85 -8.40 0.17 1.61
C LEU A 85 -9.69 0.76 2.18
N LEU A 86 -10.82 0.12 1.91
CA LEU A 86 -12.07 0.43 2.58
C LEU A 86 -12.07 -0.19 3.99
N ASN A 87 -12.10 0.64 5.02
CA ASN A 87 -12.32 0.20 6.39
C ASN A 87 -13.81 0.34 6.74
N GLU A 88 -14.60 -0.72 6.46
CA GLU A 88 -16.04 -0.70 6.73
C GLU A 88 -16.38 -0.51 8.21
N LYS A 89 -15.54 -1.03 9.11
CA LYS A 89 -15.78 -0.94 10.56
C LYS A 89 -15.78 0.50 11.07
N GLU A 90 -14.88 1.31 10.53
CA GLU A 90 -14.72 2.72 10.92
C GLU A 90 -15.46 3.67 9.96
N GLY A 91 -15.96 3.17 8.83
CA GLY A 91 -16.56 4.00 7.79
C GLY A 91 -15.55 4.91 7.09
N LEU A 92 -14.27 4.56 7.11
CA LEU A 92 -13.15 5.36 6.59
C LEU A 92 -12.45 4.66 5.43
N LEU A 93 -11.61 5.41 4.73
CA LEU A 93 -10.63 4.92 3.76
C LEU A 93 -9.24 5.03 4.35
N ASN A 94 -8.49 3.93 4.31
CA ASN A 94 -7.08 3.92 4.70
C ASN A 94 -6.20 3.88 3.45
N CYS A 95 -5.34 4.88 3.31
CA CYS A 95 -4.46 5.07 2.17
C CYS A 95 -3.05 4.68 2.54
N PHE A 96 -2.48 3.67 1.87
CA PHE A 96 -1.16 3.14 2.17
C PHE A 96 -0.16 3.42 1.05
N LEU A 97 1.10 3.62 1.42
CA LEU A 97 2.18 3.89 0.47
C LEU A 97 3.37 2.97 0.72
N PHE A 98 3.83 2.32 -0.34
CA PHE A 98 5.04 1.50 -0.35
C PHE A 98 5.95 1.93 -1.49
N LYS A 99 7.24 1.67 -1.34
CA LYS A 99 8.26 1.90 -2.36
C LYS A 99 9.04 0.62 -2.60
N ALA A 100 9.02 0.10 -3.82
CA ALA A 100 9.88 -1.01 -4.22
C ALA A 100 11.29 -0.52 -4.63
N ALA A 101 12.21 -1.45 -4.82
CA ALA A 101 13.55 -1.13 -5.30
C ALA A 101 13.50 -0.76 -6.79
N THR A 102 12.61 -1.39 -7.56
CA THR A 102 12.47 -1.17 -9.00
C THR A 102 11.01 -1.03 -9.44
N VAL A 103 10.79 -0.43 -10.61
CA VAL A 103 9.45 -0.25 -11.20
C VAL A 103 8.77 -1.60 -11.52
N HIS A 104 9.54 -2.62 -11.85
CA HIS A 104 9.02 -3.94 -12.23
C HIS A 104 8.40 -4.70 -11.06
N GLU A 105 8.74 -4.32 -9.83
CA GLU A 105 8.23 -4.93 -8.61
C GLU A 105 6.88 -4.38 -8.18
N VAL A 106 6.44 -3.26 -8.75
CA VAL A 106 5.15 -2.59 -8.45
C VAL A 106 4.09 -2.84 -9.52
N ARG A 107 4.45 -3.55 -10.60
CA ARG A 107 3.47 -3.90 -11.64
C ARG A 107 2.66 -5.12 -11.21
N PHE A 108 1.38 -4.91 -10.91
CA PHE A 108 0.40 -5.99 -10.94
C PHE A 108 0.17 -6.35 -12.41
N GLN A 109 0.84 -7.41 -12.89
CA GLN A 109 0.47 -8.03 -14.15
C GLN A 109 -0.71 -8.96 -13.86
N TYR A 110 -1.88 -8.60 -14.43
CA TYR A 110 -3.01 -9.52 -14.58
C TYR A 110 -2.80 -10.36 -15.83
#